data_AF-A0A2A4YFR9-F1
#
_entry.id   AF-A0A2A4YFR9-F1
#
_cell.length_a   1.000
_cell.length_b   1.000
_cell.length_c   1.000
_cell.angle_alpha   90.00
_cell.angle_beta   90.00
_cell.angle_gamma   90.00
#
_symmetry.space_group_name_H-M   'P 1'
#
loop_
_entity.id
_entity.type
_entity.pdbx_description
1 polymer ?
#
loop_
_entity_poly.entity_id
_entity_poly.type
_entity_poly.pdbx_seq_one_letter_code
_entity_poly.pdbx_strand_id
1 'polypeptide(L)'
;MFRILWQASRAEVLGKIDHDFKLKNKFLGKSLALESRMLEDSESYLVRELICTKRGAYYPVLAKKEVVEYEKGFKGIICSLLVEEDLQKEFSNVEILHDRNIIDQLEEVYICWKDSNSAFRGFNENFLKLVGKSREELIGVQDPFSENHIKCDAEIRKTKKPKLHMVEKIPSKKGKPLYILTNKGVWKDPEGRVIGTAVCFFKAPVALEPKN
;
A
#
# COMPACT_ATOMS: atom_id res chain seq x y z
N MET A 1 9.91 -19.58 -12.86
CA MET A 1 10.23 -18.14 -12.73
C MET A 1 9.12 -17.23 -13.29
N PHE A 2 8.67 -17.37 -14.55
CA PHE A 2 7.58 -16.56 -15.14
C PHE A 2 6.25 -16.54 -14.37
N ARG A 3 5.85 -17.70 -13.85
CA ARG A 3 4.62 -17.85 -13.04
C ARG A 3 4.72 -17.15 -11.67
N ILE A 4 5.94 -16.94 -11.17
CA ILE A 4 6.22 -16.33 -9.86
C ILE A 4 6.28 -14.81 -10.00
N LEU A 5 6.96 -14.30 -11.02
CA LEU A 5 7.24 -12.86 -11.16
C LEU A 5 6.14 -12.07 -11.88
N TRP A 6 5.55 -12.62 -12.95
CA TRP A 6 4.51 -11.93 -13.72
C TRP A 6 3.10 -12.45 -13.45
N GLN A 7 2.99 -13.56 -12.70
CA GLN A 7 1.74 -14.34 -12.56
C GLN A 7 1.14 -14.71 -13.93
N ALA A 8 1.99 -14.94 -14.93
CA ALA A 8 1.61 -15.29 -16.30
C ALA A 8 2.02 -16.75 -16.63
N SER A 9 1.22 -17.40 -17.47
CA SER A 9 1.52 -18.71 -18.04
C SER A 9 2.55 -18.61 -19.17
N ARG A 10 3.21 -19.72 -19.51
CA ARG A 10 4.16 -19.78 -20.64
C ARG A 10 3.50 -19.35 -21.95
N ALA A 11 2.26 -19.77 -22.19
CA ALA A 11 1.51 -19.43 -23.40
C ALA A 11 1.22 -17.92 -23.50
N GLU A 12 1.06 -17.23 -22.38
CA GLU A 12 0.84 -15.77 -22.34
C GLU A 12 2.12 -14.96 -22.59
N VAL A 13 3.30 -15.56 -22.40
CA VAL A 13 4.61 -14.90 -22.55
C VAL A 13 5.23 -15.11 -23.92
N LEU A 14 4.94 -16.24 -24.57
CA LEU A 14 5.50 -16.53 -25.89
C LEU A 14 5.00 -15.52 -26.94
N GLY A 15 5.94 -14.93 -27.69
CA GLY A 15 5.65 -13.92 -28.71
C GLY A 15 5.41 -12.50 -28.15
N LYS A 16 5.62 -12.30 -26.85
CA LYS A 16 5.58 -11.00 -26.19
C LYS A 16 6.99 -10.49 -25.92
N ILE A 17 7.13 -9.18 -25.87
CA ILE A 17 8.34 -8.50 -25.41
C ILE A 17 8.21 -8.17 -23.92
N ASP A 18 9.32 -8.03 -23.23
CA ASP A 18 9.34 -7.63 -21.81
C ASP A 18 8.57 -6.32 -21.55
N HIS A 19 8.56 -5.40 -22.52
CA HIS A 19 7.75 -4.18 -22.51
C HIS A 19 6.25 -4.42 -22.44
N ASP A 20 5.73 -5.53 -22.95
CA ASP A 20 4.30 -5.88 -22.85
C ASP A 20 3.88 -6.12 -21.39
N PHE A 21 4.86 -6.36 -20.51
CA PHE A 21 4.65 -6.59 -19.08
C PHE A 21 5.14 -5.44 -18.19
N LYS A 22 5.96 -4.54 -18.73
CA LYS A 22 6.40 -3.31 -18.05
C LYS A 22 5.32 -2.22 -18.26
N LEU A 23 4.16 -2.36 -17.61
CA LEU A 23 3.06 -1.39 -17.64
C LEU A 23 3.56 0.06 -17.43
N LYS A 24 3.31 0.95 -18.42
CA LYS A 24 3.52 2.43 -18.43
C LYS A 24 4.34 2.98 -17.26
N ASN A 25 5.56 2.48 -17.11
CA ASN A 25 6.38 2.81 -15.97
C ASN A 25 7.14 4.09 -16.31
N LYS A 26 7.22 5.06 -15.39
CA LYS A 26 8.02 6.29 -15.61
C LYS A 26 9.50 5.98 -15.88
N PHE A 27 9.91 4.74 -15.59
CA PHE A 27 11.26 4.22 -15.76
C PHE A 27 11.50 3.48 -17.09
N LEU A 28 10.49 3.36 -17.97
CA LEU A 28 10.63 2.67 -19.26
C LEU A 28 11.77 3.24 -20.11
N GLY A 29 11.90 4.57 -20.16
CA GLY A 29 12.98 5.23 -20.90
C GLY A 29 14.38 4.92 -20.36
N LYS A 30 14.53 4.72 -19.04
CA LYS A 30 15.81 4.34 -18.43
C LYS A 30 16.18 2.88 -18.75
N SER A 31 15.19 1.98 -18.76
CA SER A 31 15.40 0.57 -19.15
C SER A 31 15.88 0.46 -20.59
N LEU A 32 15.22 1.18 -21.51
CA LEU A 32 15.58 1.18 -22.93
C LEU A 32 16.99 1.74 -23.17
N ALA A 33 17.34 2.85 -22.53
CA ALA A 33 18.68 3.43 -22.67
C ALA A 33 19.79 2.49 -22.18
N LEU A 34 19.53 1.76 -21.09
CA LEU A 34 20.45 0.74 -20.58
C LEU A 34 20.59 -0.42 -21.58
N GLU A 35 19.47 -0.95 -22.07
CA GLU A 35 19.47 -2.10 -23.00
C GLU A 35 20.15 -1.75 -24.34
N SER A 36 19.94 -0.54 -24.87
CA SER A 36 20.68 -0.06 -26.04
C SER A 36 22.19 -0.02 -25.78
N ARG A 37 22.61 0.56 -24.65
CA ARG A 37 24.02 0.62 -24.25
C ARG A 37 24.63 -0.77 -24.11
N MET A 38 23.90 -1.70 -23.50
CA MET A 38 24.31 -3.10 -23.36
C MET A 38 24.59 -3.75 -24.72
N LEU A 39 23.69 -3.55 -25.69
CA LEU A 39 23.87 -4.14 -27.02
C LEU A 39 25.07 -3.53 -27.78
N GLU A 40 25.42 -2.27 -27.48
CA GLU A 40 26.59 -1.58 -28.04
C GLU A 40 27.89 -2.07 -27.41
N ASP A 41 27.99 -2.09 -26.09
CA ASP A 41 29.23 -2.43 -25.37
C ASP A 41 29.42 -3.94 -25.13
N SER A 42 28.35 -4.73 -25.28
CA SER A 42 28.32 -6.17 -24.99
C SER A 42 28.71 -6.53 -23.55
N GLU A 43 28.53 -5.60 -22.61
CA GLU A 43 28.86 -5.78 -21.20
C GLU A 43 27.70 -6.38 -20.39
N SER A 44 28.04 -6.98 -19.26
CA SER A 44 27.06 -7.48 -18.28
C SER A 44 26.74 -6.42 -17.23
N TYR A 45 25.47 -6.33 -16.84
CA TYR A 45 25.00 -5.33 -15.88
C TYR A 45 24.20 -5.97 -14.77
N LEU A 46 24.41 -5.47 -13.55
CA LEU A 46 23.59 -5.80 -12.39
C LEU A 46 22.76 -4.57 -12.03
N VAL A 47 21.44 -4.67 -12.17
CA VAL A 47 20.54 -3.52 -12.02
C VAL A 47 19.36 -3.82 -11.11
N ARG A 48 18.98 -2.82 -10.31
CA ARG A 48 17.77 -2.87 -9.50
C ARG A 48 16.60 -2.37 -10.33
N GLU A 49 15.57 -3.20 -10.47
CA GLU A 49 14.40 -2.90 -11.28
C GLU A 49 13.10 -3.17 -10.52
N LEU A 50 12.00 -2.57 -10.99
CA LEU A 50 10.66 -2.86 -10.51
C LEU A 50 9.91 -3.65 -11.58
N ILE A 51 9.45 -4.85 -11.23
CA ILE A 51 8.61 -5.68 -12.08
C ILE A 51 7.16 -5.54 -11.63
N CYS A 52 6.27 -5.18 -12.57
CA CYS A 52 4.85 -5.13 -12.33
C CYS A 52 4.20 -6.48 -12.70
N THR A 53 3.38 -7.01 -11.82
CA THR A 53 2.55 -8.18 -12.10
C THR A 53 1.35 -7.82 -12.95
N LYS A 54 0.71 -8.82 -13.56
CA LYS A 54 -0.58 -8.67 -14.24
C LYS A 54 -1.68 -8.03 -13.37
N ARG A 55 -1.56 -8.11 -12.04
CA ARG A 55 -2.51 -7.54 -11.07
C ARG A 55 -2.13 -6.12 -10.61
N GLY A 56 -1.08 -5.52 -11.17
CA GLY A 56 -0.64 -4.17 -10.83
C GLY A 56 0.26 -4.05 -9.60
N ALA A 57 0.59 -5.17 -8.93
CA ALA A 57 1.56 -5.17 -7.84
C ALA A 57 2.99 -5.05 -8.36
N TYR A 58 3.84 -4.26 -7.71
CA TYR A 58 5.25 -4.07 -8.06
C TYR A 58 6.15 -4.88 -7.14
N TYR A 59 7.20 -5.47 -7.73
CA TYR A 59 8.21 -6.24 -7.01
C TYR A 59 9.59 -5.71 -7.36
N PRO A 60 10.39 -5.31 -6.36
CA PRO A 60 11.79 -5.01 -6.59
C PRO A 60 12.55 -6.29 -6.88
N VAL A 61 13.43 -6.21 -7.87
CA VAL A 61 14.30 -7.31 -8.25
C VAL A 61 15.70 -6.81 -8.49
N LEU A 62 16.66 -7.68 -8.22
CA LEU A 62 18.01 -7.54 -8.72
C LEU A 62 18.09 -8.35 -10.02
N ALA A 63 18.27 -7.64 -11.13
CA ALA A 63 18.36 -8.21 -12.46
C ALA A 63 19.83 -8.24 -12.90
N LYS A 64 20.38 -9.44 -13.09
CA LYS A 64 21.64 -9.62 -13.83
C LYS A 64 21.30 -9.76 -15.31
N LYS A 65 21.75 -8.81 -16.12
CA LYS A 65 21.53 -8.77 -17.56
C LYS A 65 22.84 -9.04 -18.28
N GLU A 66 22.80 -9.93 -19.27
CA GLU A 66 23.96 -10.35 -20.05
C GLU A 66 23.60 -10.35 -21.53
N VAL A 67 24.50 -9.86 -22.37
CA VAL A 67 24.34 -9.92 -23.82
C VAL A 67 24.75 -11.30 -24.31
N VAL A 68 23.89 -11.92 -25.11
CA VAL A 68 24.12 -13.22 -25.71
C VAL A 68 23.98 -13.09 -27.22
N GLU A 69 24.97 -13.59 -27.93
CA GLU A 69 24.93 -13.69 -29.38
C GLU A 69 24.41 -15.07 -29.78
N TYR A 70 23.40 -15.07 -30.66
CA TYR A 70 22.77 -16.25 -31.21
C TYR A 70 23.28 -16.49 -32.64
N GLU A 71 22.95 -17.65 -33.19
CA GLU A 71 23.27 -17.98 -34.57
C GLU A 71 22.82 -16.88 -35.55
N LYS A 72 23.64 -16.62 -36.56
CA LYS A 72 23.44 -15.57 -37.58
C LYS A 72 23.61 -14.12 -37.06
N GLY A 73 24.34 -13.92 -35.96
CA GLY A 73 24.75 -12.60 -35.48
C GLY A 73 23.64 -11.82 -34.76
N PHE A 74 22.57 -12.51 -34.34
CA PHE A 74 21.51 -11.89 -33.57
C PHE A 74 21.98 -11.70 -32.12
N LYS A 75 22.06 -10.46 -31.63
CA LYS A 75 22.35 -10.17 -30.22
C LYS A 75 21.05 -9.98 -29.45
N GLY A 76 20.94 -10.66 -28.31
CA GLY A 76 19.84 -10.49 -27.35
C GLY A 76 20.36 -10.30 -25.94
N ILE A 77 19.47 -9.92 -25.02
CA ILE A 77 19.78 -9.78 -23.60
C ILE A 77 19.07 -10.91 -22.84
N ILE A 78 19.84 -11.69 -22.10
CA ILE A 78 19.31 -12.64 -21.12
C ILE A 78 19.31 -11.97 -19.75
N CYS A 79 18.21 -12.12 -19.02
CA CYS A 79 18.05 -11.58 -17.69
C CYS A 79 17.80 -12.69 -16.67
N SER A 80 18.66 -12.76 -15.66
CA SER A 80 18.46 -13.55 -14.44
C SER A 80 17.93 -12.66 -13.34
N LEU A 81 16.81 -13.06 -12.73
CA LEU A 81 16.11 -12.28 -11.72
C LEU A 81 16.27 -12.92 -10.34
N LEU A 82 16.83 -12.16 -9.42
CA LEU A 82 16.84 -12.49 -8.00
C LEU A 82 15.79 -11.64 -7.29
N VAL A 83 14.84 -12.32 -6.65
CA VAL A 83 13.89 -11.69 -5.73
C VAL A 83 14.52 -11.80 -4.34
N GLU A 84 15.13 -10.73 -3.85
CA GLU A 84 15.62 -10.68 -2.47
C GLU A 84 14.49 -10.25 -1.54
N GLU A 85 14.27 -11.02 -0.47
CA GLU A 85 13.38 -10.63 0.63
C GLU A 85 13.81 -9.30 1.27
N ASP A 86 15.12 -9.00 1.27
CA ASP A 86 15.66 -7.76 1.83
C ASP A 86 15.42 -6.55 0.92
N LEU A 87 15.39 -6.73 -0.40
CA LEU A 87 14.92 -5.70 -1.34
C LEU A 87 13.43 -5.44 -1.20
N GLN A 88 12.63 -6.49 -0.96
CA GLN A 88 11.21 -6.32 -0.64
C GLN A 88 11.02 -5.54 0.66
N LYS A 89 11.82 -5.77 1.69
CA LYS A 89 11.81 -4.95 2.91
C LYS A 89 12.20 -3.50 2.61
N GLU A 90 13.25 -3.26 1.83
CA GLU A 90 13.71 -1.91 1.48
C GLU A 90 12.69 -1.13 0.65
N PHE A 91 12.05 -1.73 -0.35
CA PHE A 91 10.99 -1.08 -1.15
C PHE A 91 9.64 -1.03 -0.45
N SER A 92 9.26 -2.04 0.33
CA SER A 92 8.10 -1.91 1.20
C SER A 92 8.32 -0.76 2.17
N ASN A 93 9.53 -0.58 2.71
CA ASN A 93 9.86 0.61 3.48
C ASN A 93 9.72 1.87 2.60
N VAL A 94 10.20 1.92 1.36
CA VAL A 94 10.07 3.11 0.50
C VAL A 94 8.62 3.42 0.10
N GLU A 95 7.79 2.46 -0.32
CA GLU A 95 6.36 2.66 -0.64
C GLU A 95 5.53 2.95 0.63
N ILE A 96 5.77 2.23 1.72
CA ILE A 96 5.16 2.52 3.03
C ILE A 96 5.61 3.89 3.52
N LEU A 97 6.86 4.30 3.31
CA LEU A 97 7.35 5.64 3.64
C LEU A 97 6.71 6.69 2.72
N HIS A 98 6.49 6.41 1.43
CA HIS A 98 5.87 7.37 0.51
C HIS A 98 4.39 7.59 0.83
N ASP A 99 3.64 6.53 1.15
CA ASP A 99 2.21 6.59 1.49
C ASP A 99 1.98 7.07 2.94
N ARG A 100 2.80 6.63 3.91
CA ARG A 100 2.72 7.16 5.28
C ARG A 100 3.07 8.62 5.33
N ASN A 101 4.06 9.07 4.54
CA ASN A 101 4.43 10.48 4.51
C ASN A 101 3.27 11.36 4.05
N ILE A 102 2.49 10.95 3.04
CA ILE A 102 1.31 11.72 2.61
C ILE A 102 0.24 11.70 3.71
N ILE A 103 -0.09 10.53 4.25
CA ILE A 103 -1.14 10.36 5.27
C ILE A 103 -0.82 11.11 6.57
N ASP A 104 0.45 11.17 6.95
CA ASP A 104 0.92 11.89 8.15
C ASP A 104 1.02 13.41 7.92
N GLN A 105 1.14 13.86 6.66
CA GLN A 105 1.14 15.28 6.28
C GLN A 105 -0.26 15.90 6.15
N LEU A 106 -1.34 15.10 6.13
CA LEU A 106 -2.70 15.62 6.01
C LEU A 106 -3.13 16.39 7.26
N GLU A 107 -3.23 17.72 7.17
CA GLU A 107 -3.66 18.55 8.30
C GLU A 107 -5.10 18.30 8.73
N GLU A 108 -5.33 18.23 10.05
CA GLU A 108 -6.66 18.02 10.67
C GLU A 108 -7.41 16.76 10.21
N VAL A 109 -6.72 15.82 9.56
CA VAL A 109 -7.23 14.51 9.17
C VAL A 109 -6.67 13.44 10.09
N TYR A 110 -7.57 12.63 10.65
CA TYR A 110 -7.25 11.57 11.59
C TYR A 110 -7.64 10.22 10.99
N ILE A 111 -6.68 9.31 10.88
CA ILE A 111 -6.89 8.00 10.26
C ILE A 111 -6.46 6.91 11.21
N CYS A 112 -7.28 5.87 11.35
CA CYS A 112 -6.92 4.62 12.01
C CYS A 112 -7.61 3.44 11.35
N TRP A 113 -7.02 2.26 11.46
CA TRP A 113 -7.63 1.00 11.03
C TRP A 113 -7.48 -0.08 12.09
N LYS A 114 -8.51 -0.91 12.15
CA LYS A 114 -8.68 -1.95 13.16
C LYS A 114 -8.95 -3.27 12.49
N ASP A 115 -8.50 -4.35 13.12
CA ASP A 115 -8.83 -5.71 12.67
C ASP A 115 -10.28 -6.12 13.01
N SER A 116 -10.62 -7.38 12.73
CA SER A 116 -11.93 -7.95 13.02
C SER A 116 -12.32 -7.98 14.51
N ASN A 117 -11.33 -7.92 15.41
CA ASN A 117 -11.52 -7.88 16.85
C ASN A 117 -11.58 -6.43 17.37
N SER A 118 -11.62 -5.46 16.46
CA SER A 118 -11.58 -4.03 16.77
C SER A 118 -10.29 -3.61 17.48
N ALA A 119 -9.18 -4.34 17.28
CA ALA A 119 -7.86 -3.95 17.76
C ALA A 119 -7.15 -3.06 16.75
N PHE A 120 -6.50 -1.98 17.20
CA PHE A 120 -5.79 -1.07 16.31
C PHE A 120 -4.61 -1.77 15.63
N ARG A 121 -4.53 -1.65 14.30
CA ARG A 121 -3.44 -2.18 13.47
C ARG A 121 -2.62 -1.09 12.80
N GLY A 122 -3.12 0.13 12.81
CA GLY A 122 -2.34 1.31 12.48
C GLY A 122 -3.18 2.57 12.41
N PHE A 123 -2.47 3.67 12.24
CA PHE A 123 -2.98 5.03 12.37
C PHE A 123 -1.93 6.03 11.87
N ASN A 124 -2.37 7.24 11.55
CA ASN A 124 -1.48 8.36 11.23
C ASN A 124 -1.01 9.09 12.49
N GLU A 125 0.03 9.92 12.36
CA GLU A 125 0.62 10.66 13.49
C GLU A 125 -0.37 11.65 14.13
N ASN A 126 -1.30 12.20 13.36
CA ASN A 126 -2.33 13.09 13.89
C ASN A 126 -3.26 12.38 14.87
N PHE A 127 -3.64 11.13 14.57
CA PHE A 127 -4.43 10.31 15.49
C PHE A 127 -3.69 10.09 16.81
N LEU A 128 -2.40 9.76 16.75
CA LEU A 128 -1.55 9.58 17.94
C LEU A 128 -1.47 10.84 18.79
N LYS A 129 -1.30 12.01 18.16
CA LYS A 129 -1.29 13.30 18.86
C LYS A 129 -2.62 13.60 19.54
N LEU A 130 -3.74 13.28 18.88
CA LEU A 130 -5.08 13.53 19.41
C LEU A 130 -5.39 12.70 20.66
N VAL A 131 -5.14 11.39 20.58
CA VAL A 131 -5.35 10.48 21.72
C VAL A 131 -4.24 10.62 22.77
N GLY A 132 -3.08 11.11 22.34
CA GLY A 132 -1.89 11.37 23.13
C GLY A 132 -1.37 10.14 23.86
N LYS A 133 -1.25 9.05 23.10
CA LYS A 133 -0.58 7.78 23.43
C LYS A 133 0.49 7.51 22.37
N SER A 134 1.50 6.74 22.70
CA SER A 134 2.49 6.27 21.73
C SER A 134 1.88 5.19 20.80
N ARG A 135 2.59 4.89 19.71
CA ARG A 135 2.21 3.82 18.78
C ARG A 135 2.21 2.46 19.48
N GLU A 136 3.21 2.20 20.30
CA GLU A 136 3.41 0.96 21.05
C GLU A 136 2.30 0.75 22.09
N GLU A 137 1.79 1.83 22.67
CA GLU A 137 0.68 1.79 23.62
C GLU A 137 -0.68 1.51 22.98
N LEU A 138 -0.81 1.60 21.65
CA LEU A 138 -2.09 1.48 20.93
C LEU A 138 -2.16 0.29 19.99
N ILE A 139 -1.05 -0.11 19.37
CA ILE A 139 -1.04 -1.30 18.50
C ILE A 139 -1.54 -2.52 19.27
N GLY A 140 -2.53 -3.22 18.71
CA GLY A 140 -3.13 -4.41 19.31
C GLY A 140 -4.11 -4.15 20.45
N VAL A 141 -4.22 -2.90 20.94
CA VAL A 141 -5.21 -2.53 21.94
C VAL A 141 -6.59 -2.51 21.28
N GLN A 142 -7.55 -3.18 21.92
CA GLN A 142 -8.94 -3.13 21.50
C GLN A 142 -9.47 -1.71 21.71
N ASP A 143 -10.24 -1.23 20.73
CA ASP A 143 -10.82 0.11 20.75
C ASP A 143 -11.49 0.41 22.11
N PRO A 144 -10.92 1.33 22.93
CA PRO A 144 -11.47 1.64 24.24
C PRO A 144 -12.70 2.54 24.16
N PHE A 145 -13.10 2.97 22.96
CA PHE A 145 -14.27 3.81 22.77
C PHE A 145 -15.58 3.02 22.89
N SER A 146 -16.69 3.77 22.94
CA SER A 146 -18.03 3.25 23.27
C SER A 146 -18.43 1.98 22.50
N GLU A 147 -19.27 1.13 23.11
CA GLU A 147 -19.86 -0.05 22.45
C GLU A 147 -20.48 0.26 21.07
N ASN A 148 -20.97 1.48 20.88
CA ASN A 148 -21.56 1.93 19.62
C ASN A 148 -20.54 1.93 18.48
N HIS A 149 -19.26 2.22 18.73
CA HIS A 149 -18.22 2.17 17.71
C HIS A 149 -17.97 0.72 17.27
N ILE A 150 -17.88 -0.20 18.23
CA ILE A 150 -17.67 -1.63 17.97
C ILE A 150 -18.84 -2.21 17.17
N LYS A 151 -20.08 -1.90 17.56
CA LYS A 151 -21.29 -2.33 16.84
C LYS A 151 -21.32 -1.77 15.41
N CYS A 152 -21.01 -0.49 15.24
CA CYS A 152 -20.93 0.16 13.94
C CYS A 152 -19.90 -0.51 13.03
N ASP A 153 -18.70 -0.81 13.55
CA ASP A 153 -17.64 -1.45 12.77
C ASP A 153 -18.02 -2.88 12.36
N ALA A 154 -18.65 -3.64 13.27
CA ALA A 154 -19.14 -4.99 12.99
C ALA A 154 -20.21 -4.98 11.88
N GLU A 155 -21.12 -4.01 11.90
CA GLU A 155 -22.14 -3.84 10.86
C GLU A 155 -21.52 -3.51 9.50
N ILE A 156 -20.52 -2.63 9.45
CA ILE A 156 -19.80 -2.29 8.21
C ILE A 156 -19.10 -3.52 7.65
N ARG A 157 -18.43 -4.31 8.49
CA ARG A 157 -17.78 -5.56 8.06
C ARG A 157 -18.79 -6.59 7.54
N LYS A 158 -19.93 -6.73 8.22
CA LYS A 158 -21.01 -7.65 7.83
C LYS A 158 -21.67 -7.26 6.50
N THR A 159 -22.04 -5.98 6.36
CA THR A 159 -22.79 -5.48 5.21
C THR A 159 -21.91 -5.12 4.03
N LYS A 160 -20.61 -4.89 4.27
CA LYS A 160 -19.64 -4.32 3.32
C LYS A 160 -20.04 -2.94 2.79
N LYS A 161 -21.00 -2.27 3.44
CA LYS A 161 -21.46 -0.93 3.10
C LYS A 161 -20.74 0.08 4.01
N PRO A 162 -20.07 1.10 3.45
CA PRO A 162 -19.46 2.15 4.27
C PRO A 162 -20.54 2.97 4.97
N LYS A 163 -20.20 3.53 6.13
CA LYS A 163 -21.02 4.56 6.79
C LYS A 163 -20.27 5.88 6.73
N LEU A 164 -20.91 6.89 6.17
CA LEU A 164 -20.31 8.17 5.84
C LEU A 164 -20.99 9.31 6.60
N HIS A 165 -20.25 10.40 6.83
CA HIS A 165 -20.74 11.64 7.43
C HIS A 165 -21.40 11.47 8.81
N MET A 166 -20.91 10.53 9.61
CA MET A 166 -21.44 10.30 10.95
C MET A 166 -20.87 11.34 11.91
N VAL A 167 -21.71 11.93 12.75
CA VAL A 167 -21.23 12.74 13.88
C VAL A 167 -21.07 11.83 15.10
N GLU A 168 -19.84 11.68 15.59
CA GLU A 168 -19.52 10.84 16.75
C GLU A 168 -18.90 11.68 17.87
N LYS A 169 -18.93 11.14 19.09
CA LYS A 169 -18.29 11.73 20.27
C LYS A 169 -17.09 10.88 20.66
N ILE A 170 -15.93 11.51 20.84
CA ILE A 170 -14.78 10.85 21.44
C ILE A 170 -14.39 11.52 22.76
N PRO A 171 -13.84 10.75 23.71
CA PRO A 171 -13.24 11.30 24.93
C PRO A 171 -12.14 12.31 24.58
N SER A 172 -12.10 13.42 25.32
CA SER A 172 -11.01 14.39 25.27
C SER A 172 -10.23 14.38 26.57
N LYS A 173 -8.91 14.63 26.49
CA LYS A 173 -8.05 14.85 27.67
C LYS A 173 -8.54 15.99 28.57
N LYS A 174 -9.34 16.94 28.04
CA LYS A 174 -9.85 18.12 28.78
C LYS A 174 -11.26 17.91 29.40
N GLY A 175 -11.77 16.68 29.44
CA GLY A 175 -13.05 16.36 30.08
C GLY A 175 -14.33 16.73 29.30
N LYS A 176 -14.25 17.62 28.30
CA LYS A 176 -15.36 17.87 27.35
C LYS A 176 -15.27 16.92 26.15
N PRO A 177 -16.33 16.19 25.79
CA PRO A 177 -16.30 15.30 24.63
C PRO A 177 -16.01 16.10 23.35
N LEU A 178 -15.17 15.54 22.48
CA LEU A 178 -14.90 16.11 21.16
C LEU A 178 -15.89 15.52 20.15
N TYR A 179 -16.54 16.38 19.40
CA TYR A 179 -17.36 15.96 18.26
C TYR A 179 -16.48 15.78 17.02
N ILE A 180 -16.71 14.69 16.32
CA ILE A 180 -15.97 14.35 15.10
C ILE A 180 -16.94 14.00 13.97
N LEU A 181 -16.54 14.36 12.74
CA LEU A 181 -17.21 13.92 11.53
C LEU A 181 -16.44 12.72 10.98
N THR A 182 -17.05 11.54 11.05
CA THR A 182 -16.41 10.26 10.78
C THR A 182 -16.97 9.58 9.53
N ASN A 183 -16.05 9.02 8.74
CA ASN A 183 -16.31 8.04 7.70
C ASN A 183 -15.68 6.71 8.08
N LYS A 184 -16.41 5.61 7.87
CA LYS A 184 -15.94 4.26 8.16
C LYS A 184 -16.21 3.34 6.96
N GLY A 185 -15.19 2.56 6.60
CA GLY A 185 -15.25 1.62 5.50
C GLY A 185 -14.60 0.28 5.85
N VAL A 186 -14.76 -0.70 4.98
CA VAL A 186 -14.07 -1.99 5.13
C VAL A 186 -12.60 -1.86 4.77
N TRP A 187 -11.72 -2.42 5.61
CA TRP A 187 -10.33 -2.66 5.25
C TRP A 187 -10.24 -4.06 4.63
N LYS A 188 -9.71 -4.13 3.41
CA LYS A 188 -9.58 -5.37 2.64
C LYS A 188 -8.12 -5.71 2.40
N ASP A 189 -7.84 -7.01 2.30
CA ASP A 189 -6.56 -7.51 1.80
C ASP A 189 -6.49 -7.46 0.26
N PRO A 190 -5.35 -7.78 -0.36
CA PRO A 190 -5.19 -7.81 -1.82
C PRO A 190 -6.14 -8.78 -2.53
N GLU A 191 -6.63 -9.83 -1.85
CA GLU A 191 -7.63 -10.76 -2.38
C GLU A 191 -9.07 -10.24 -2.26
N GLY A 192 -9.28 -9.06 -1.68
CA GLY A 192 -10.58 -8.43 -1.49
C GLY A 192 -11.37 -8.96 -0.29
N ARG A 193 -10.76 -9.79 0.56
CA ARG A 193 -11.37 -10.28 1.81
C ARG A 193 -11.37 -9.15 2.83
N VAL A 194 -12.46 -9.04 3.59
CA VAL A 194 -12.58 -8.03 4.65
C VAL A 194 -11.75 -8.49 5.85
N ILE A 195 -10.71 -7.75 6.18
CA ILE A 195 -9.79 -8.03 7.30
C ILE A 195 -9.99 -7.07 8.47
N GLY A 196 -10.79 -6.02 8.28
CA GLY A 196 -11.04 -5.05 9.34
C GLY A 196 -11.90 -3.86 8.91
N THR A 197 -11.75 -2.77 9.64
CA THR A 197 -12.44 -1.49 9.40
C THR A 197 -11.42 -0.37 9.34
N ALA A 198 -11.52 0.49 8.33
CA ALA A 198 -10.76 1.73 8.23
C ALA A 198 -11.66 2.92 8.61
N VAL A 199 -11.09 3.86 9.35
CA VAL A 199 -11.78 5.03 9.89
C VAL A 199 -10.99 6.28 9.51
N CYS A 200 -11.69 7.27 8.98
CA CYS A 200 -11.16 8.60 8.71
C CYS A 200 -12.12 9.63 9.30
N PHE A 201 -11.59 10.57 10.08
CA PHE A 201 -12.41 11.61 10.69
C PHE A 201 -11.69 12.95 10.78
N PHE A 202 -12.50 13.97 11.04
CA PHE A 202 -12.10 15.35 11.25
C PHE A 202 -12.79 15.86 12.51
N LYS A 203 -12.27 16.90 13.15
CA LYS A 203 -13.03 17.60 14.20
C LYS A 203 -14.29 18.19 13.57
N ALA A 204 -15.44 17.94 14.18
CA ALA A 204 -16.69 18.49 13.68
C ALA A 204 -16.64 20.03 13.79
N PRO A 205 -17.07 20.77 12.75
CA PRO A 205 -17.35 22.19 12.89
C PRO A 205 -18.40 22.41 13.99
N VAL A 206 -18.31 23.53 14.71
CA VAL A 206 -19.25 23.90 15.79
C VAL A 206 -20.72 23.82 15.34
N ALA A 207 -21.01 24.07 14.07
CA ALA A 207 -22.35 24.00 13.49
C ALA A 207 -22.96 22.58 13.43
N LEU A 208 -22.13 21.53 13.51
CA LEU A 208 -22.56 20.13 13.52
C LEU A 208 -22.59 19.52 14.92
N GLU A 209 -22.24 20.30 15.95
CA GLU A 209 -22.46 19.87 17.33
C GLU A 209 -23.98 19.84 17.60
N PRO A 210 -24.52 18.74 18.15
CA PRO A 210 -25.92 18.69 18.57
C PRO A 210 -26.20 19.87 19.51
N LYS A 211 -27.24 20.66 19.22
CA LYS A 211 -27.72 21.67 20.16
C LYS A 211 -28.29 20.94 21.38
N ASN A 212 -27.79 21.28 22.56
CA ASN A 212 -28.31 20.81 23.84
C ASN A 212 -29.76 21.24 24.04
#